data_AF-A0A352FHV8-F1
#
_entry.id   AF-A0A352FHV8-F1
#
_cell.length_a   1.000
_cell.length_b   1.000
_cell.length_c   1.000
_cell.angle_alpha   90.00
_cell.angle_beta   90.00
_cell.angle_gamma   90.00
#
_symmetry.space_group_name_H-M   'P 1'
#
loop_
_entity.id
_entity.type
_entity.pdbx_description
1 polymer ?
#
loop_
_entity_poly.entity_id
_entity_poly.type
_entity_poly.pdbx_seq_one_letter_code
_entity_poly.pdbx_strand_id
1 'polypeptide(L)'
;MSALLEKIGTADSDDELVRRARQLYNQKLRGVLEPAQQGRYVAIEPDTGKYFLGDTGTAALVEAHASMPKHSFYLARIGYEAADSLHGHGNRIR
;
A
#
# COMPACT_ATOMS: atom_id res chain seq x y z
N MET A 1 18.62 -25.71 17.50
CA MET A 1 18.26 -24.60 18.41
C MET A 1 19.29 -23.52 18.24
N SER A 2 18.95 -22.48 17.47
CA SER A 2 18.75 -21.11 17.99
C SER A 2 20.04 -20.30 17.79
N ALA A 3 20.11 -19.12 17.19
CA ALA A 3 19.10 -18.23 16.64
C ALA A 3 19.85 -17.28 15.67
N LEU A 4 19.71 -17.44 14.35
CA LEU A 4 20.38 -16.53 13.40
C LEU A 4 19.65 -16.34 12.04
N LEU A 5 18.38 -16.72 11.92
CA LEU A 5 17.67 -16.67 10.61
C LEU A 5 16.35 -15.89 10.62
N GLU A 6 15.94 -15.25 11.72
CA GLU A 6 14.64 -14.55 11.76
C GLU A 6 14.72 -13.02 11.62
N LYS A 7 15.91 -12.44 11.49
CA LYS A 7 16.10 -10.98 11.63
C LYS A 7 16.54 -10.24 10.35
N ILE A 8 16.25 -10.79 9.18
CA ILE A 8 16.65 -10.21 7.87
C ILE A 8 15.47 -10.11 6.87
N GLY A 9 14.24 -10.49 7.24
CA GLY A 9 13.17 -10.70 6.25
C GLY A 9 12.13 -9.59 6.06
N THR A 10 12.04 -8.59 6.94
CA THR A 10 10.85 -7.71 6.98
C THR A 10 11.06 -6.34 6.35
N ALA A 11 12.21 -5.68 6.56
CA ALA A 11 12.45 -4.35 6.02
C ALA A 11 12.62 -4.38 4.49
N ASP A 12 13.42 -5.33 3.97
CA ASP A 12 13.66 -5.45 2.52
C ASP A 12 12.38 -5.78 1.73
N SER A 13 11.50 -6.60 2.31
CA SER A 13 10.24 -7.02 1.68
C SER A 13 9.21 -5.88 1.63
N ASP A 14 9.11 -5.09 2.69
CA ASP A 14 8.20 -3.94 2.77
C ASP A 14 8.68 -2.81 1.85
N ASP A 15 9.99 -2.54 1.82
CA ASP A 15 10.59 -1.54 0.94
C ASP A 15 10.43 -1.94 -0.54
N GLU A 16 10.59 -3.23 -0.87
CA GLU A 16 10.39 -3.69 -2.23
C GLU A 16 8.92 -3.63 -2.67
N LEU A 17 7.98 -3.93 -1.77
CA LEU A 17 6.54 -3.76 -2.01
C LEU A 17 6.21 -2.29 -2.32
N VAL A 18 6.68 -1.36 -1.48
CA VAL A 18 6.47 0.08 -1.66
C VAL A 18 7.07 0.55 -2.98
N ARG A 19 8.30 0.12 -3.30
CA ARG A 19 8.97 0.47 -4.55
C ARG A 19 8.18 0.00 -5.78
N ARG A 20 7.76 -1.26 -5.80
CA ARG A 20 7.00 -1.84 -6.92
C ARG A 20 5.65 -1.15 -7.09
N ALA A 21 4.92 -0.93 -6.00
CA ALA A 21 3.61 -0.31 -6.06
C ALA A 21 3.68 1.18 -6.47
N ARG A 22 4.68 1.92 -5.97
CA ARG A 22 4.93 3.31 -6.37
C ARG A 22 5.29 3.41 -7.85
N GLN A 23 6.13 2.49 -8.35
CA GLN A 23 6.45 2.41 -9.77
C GLN A 23 5.19 2.16 -10.60
N LEU A 24 4.35 1.22 -10.20
CA LEU A 24 3.08 0.94 -10.87
C LEU A 24 2.15 2.16 -10.88
N TYR A 25 2.02 2.85 -9.75
CA TYR A 25 1.24 4.08 -9.67
C TYR A 25 1.75 5.11 -10.67
N ASN A 26 3.04 5.44 -10.62
CA ASN A 26 3.63 6.47 -11.45
C ASN A 26 3.56 6.15 -12.95
N GLN A 27 3.77 4.89 -13.33
CA GLN A 27 3.85 4.49 -14.73
C GLN A 27 2.49 4.24 -15.38
N LYS A 28 1.50 3.76 -14.61
CA LYS A 28 0.24 3.27 -15.20
C LYS A 28 -1.01 3.92 -14.60
N LEU A 29 -1.04 4.13 -13.29
CA LEU A 29 -2.28 4.56 -12.62
C LEU A 29 -2.41 6.07 -12.54
N ARG A 30 -1.29 6.80 -12.46
CA ARG A 30 -1.26 8.25 -12.27
C ARG A 30 -2.11 9.00 -13.31
N GLY A 31 -1.85 8.74 -14.59
CA GLY A 31 -2.58 9.39 -15.69
C GLY A 31 -4.06 9.01 -15.79
N VAL A 32 -4.46 7.89 -15.18
CA VAL A 32 -5.85 7.40 -15.18
C VAL A 32 -6.61 7.93 -13.94
N LEU A 33 -5.95 7.94 -12.79
CA LEU A 33 -6.58 8.23 -11.51
C LEU A 33 -6.56 9.72 -11.15
N GLU A 34 -5.46 10.44 -11.39
CA GLU A 34 -5.37 11.85 -10.97
C GLU A 34 -6.44 12.75 -11.61
N PRO A 35 -6.80 12.62 -12.91
CA PRO A 35 -7.81 13.48 -13.51
C PRO A 35 -9.23 13.35 -12.92
N ALA A 36 -9.59 12.16 -12.40
CA ALA A 36 -10.97 11.84 -12.02
C ALA A 36 -11.15 11.50 -10.52
N GLN A 37 -10.08 11.13 -9.83
CA GLN A 37 -10.11 10.57 -8.47
C GLN A 37 -9.22 11.36 -7.49
N GLN A 38 -8.84 12.58 -7.86
CA GLN A 38 -8.02 13.47 -7.05
C GLN A 38 -8.49 13.54 -5.60
N GLY A 39 -7.57 13.35 -4.65
CA GLY A 39 -7.85 13.46 -3.22
C GLY A 39 -8.46 12.23 -2.56
N ARG A 40 -8.96 11.26 -3.33
CA ARG A 40 -9.35 9.93 -2.84
C ARG A 40 -8.11 9.08 -2.54
N TYR A 41 -8.32 7.91 -1.96
CA TYR A 41 -7.28 6.95 -1.63
C TYR A 41 -7.30 5.76 -2.58
N VAL A 42 -6.12 5.21 -2.82
CA VAL A 42 -5.92 3.99 -3.60
C VAL A 42 -5.05 3.00 -2.82
N ALA A 43 -5.53 1.78 -2.66
CA ALA A 43 -4.76 0.64 -2.18
C ALA A 43 -4.31 -0.19 -3.39
N ILE A 44 -3.00 -0.40 -3.55
CA ILE A 44 -2.39 -1.02 -4.73
C ILE A 44 -1.71 -2.31 -4.32
N GLU A 45 -2.04 -3.40 -5.01
CA GLU A 45 -1.31 -4.66 -4.92
C GLU A 45 -0.30 -4.72 -6.08
N PRO A 46 1.02 -4.69 -5.80
CA PRO A 46 2.03 -4.50 -6.84
C PRO A 46 2.20 -5.67 -7.79
N ASP A 47 1.93 -6.91 -7.37
CA ASP A 47 2.28 -8.09 -8.17
C ASP A 47 1.24 -8.36 -9.27
N THR A 48 -0.04 -8.16 -8.96
CA THR A 48 -1.15 -8.29 -9.92
C THR A 48 -1.52 -6.97 -10.58
N GLY A 49 -1.15 -5.85 -9.95
CA GLY A 49 -1.54 -4.50 -10.37
C GLY A 49 -3.00 -4.16 -10.10
N LYS A 50 -3.72 -4.99 -9.33
CA LYS A 50 -5.05 -4.64 -8.84
C LYS A 50 -4.97 -3.45 -7.90
N TYR A 51 -5.98 -2.60 -7.97
CA TYR A 51 -6.09 -1.43 -7.11
C TYR A 51 -7.54 -1.24 -6.67
N PHE A 52 -7.70 -0.64 -5.50
CA PHE A 52 -9.00 -0.42 -4.85
C PHE A 52 -9.09 1.03 -4.41
N LEU A 53 -10.25 1.65 -4.56
CA LEU A 53 -10.45 3.09 -4.33
C LEU A 53 -11.31 3.31 -3.10
N GLY A 54 -10.98 4.32 -2.30
CA GLY A 54 -11.79 4.68 -1.14
C GLY A 54 -11.77 6.17 -0.90
N ASP A 55 -12.87 6.69 -0.32
CA ASP A 55 -12.93 8.09 0.10
C ASP A 55 -12.05 8.34 1.34
N THR A 56 -11.68 7.26 2.04
CA THR A 56 -10.69 7.24 3.11
C THR A 56 -9.67 6.11 2.86
N GLY A 57 -8.49 6.22 3.48
CA GLY A 57 -7.48 5.17 3.39
C GLY A 57 -7.97 3.83 3.93
N THR A 58 -8.70 3.86 5.05
CA THR A 58 -9.34 2.66 5.63
C THR A 58 -10.34 2.03 4.68
N ALA A 59 -11.19 2.83 4.00
CA ALA A 59 -12.16 2.29 3.05
C ALA A 59 -11.46 1.55 1.90
N ALA A 60 -10.40 2.13 1.34
CA ALA A 60 -9.62 1.50 0.27
C ALA A 60 -8.98 0.17 0.73
N LEU A 61 -8.42 0.14 1.94
CA LEU A 61 -7.82 -1.08 2.50
C LEU A 61 -8.86 -2.14 2.87
N VAL A 62 -10.03 -1.75 3.38
CA VAL A 62 -11.13 -2.68 3.68
C VAL A 62 -11.60 -3.38 2.40
N GLU A 63 -11.79 -2.63 1.32
CA GLU A 63 -12.17 -3.20 0.02
C GLU A 63 -11.08 -4.12 -0.54
N ALA A 64 -9.82 -3.70 -0.42
CA ALA A 64 -8.66 -4.48 -0.84
C ALA A 64 -8.56 -5.82 -0.09
N HIS A 65 -8.68 -5.81 1.24
CA HIS A 65 -8.64 -7.03 2.06
C HIS A 65 -9.89 -7.90 1.90
N ALA A 66 -11.05 -7.31 1.64
CA ALA A 66 -12.24 -8.09 1.30
C ALA A 66 -12.04 -8.88 -0.01
N SER A 67 -11.34 -8.28 -0.97
CA SER A 67 -11.07 -8.89 -2.28
C SER A 67 -9.86 -9.83 -2.27
N MET A 68 -8.80 -9.50 -1.52
CA MET A 68 -7.55 -10.26 -1.46
C MET A 68 -7.02 -10.34 -0.01
N PRO A 69 -7.61 -11.21 0.85
CA PRO A 69 -7.37 -11.21 2.29
C PRO A 69 -5.93 -11.48 2.74
N LYS A 70 -5.13 -12.14 1.91
CA LYS A 70 -3.75 -12.57 2.23
C LYS A 70 -2.66 -11.71 1.57
N HIS A 71 -3.05 -10.64 0.88
CA HIS A 71 -2.12 -9.79 0.16
C HIS A 71 -1.80 -8.53 0.96
N SER A 72 -0.61 -7.97 0.68
CA SER A 72 -0.15 -6.70 1.22
C SER A 72 -0.35 -5.61 0.18
N PHE A 73 -0.65 -4.39 0.63
CA PHE A 73 -1.01 -3.28 -0.24
C PHE A 73 -0.23 -2.03 0.11
N TYR A 74 0.08 -1.25 -0.92
CA TYR A 74 0.56 0.11 -0.78
C TYR A 74 -0.61 1.09 -0.83
N LEU A 75 -0.75 1.91 0.21
CA LEU A 75 -1.79 2.92 0.29
C LEU A 75 -1.23 4.29 -0.12
N ALA A 76 -1.90 4.96 -1.07
CA ALA A 76 -1.58 6.31 -1.48
C ALA A 76 -2.81 7.20 -1.55
N ARG A 77 -2.62 8.51 -1.39
CA ARG A 77 -3.65 9.52 -1.69
C ARG A 77 -3.42 10.04 -3.10
N ILE A 78 -4.44 9.94 -3.95
CA ILE A 78 -4.35 10.23 -5.37
C ILE A 78 -4.07 11.71 -5.59
N GLY A 79 -3.01 11.99 -6.34
CA GLY A 79 -2.54 13.34 -6.65
C GLY A 79 -1.80 14.04 -5.52
N TYR A 80 -1.33 13.29 -4.52
CA TYR A 80 -0.45 13.77 -3.45
C TYR A 80 0.80 12.91 -3.39
N GLU A 81 1.94 13.52 -3.08
CA GLU A 81 3.13 12.74 -2.76
C GLU A 81 2.88 11.98 -1.45
N ALA A 82 2.97 10.64 -1.51
CA ALA A 82 2.91 9.83 -0.32
C ALA A 82 4.12 10.18 0.56
N ALA A 83 3.87 10.91 1.64
CA ALA A 83 4.88 11.19 2.67
C ALA A 83 5.53 9.87 3.10
N ASP A 84 6.85 9.85 3.15
CA ASP A 84 7.63 8.66 3.49
C ASP A 84 7.11 8.01 4.78
N SER A 85 6.74 6.74 4.65
CA SER A 85 6.57 5.73 5.71
C SER A 85 6.18 6.26 7.10
N LEU A 86 4.88 6.43 7.33
CA LEU A 86 4.35 6.33 8.69
C LEU A 86 4.43 4.86 9.13
N HIS A 87 5.55 4.46 9.72
CA HIS A 87 5.69 3.24 10.50
C HIS A 87 4.76 3.33 11.73
N GLY A 88 3.47 3.05 11.51
CA GLY A 88 2.45 3.05 12.55
C GLY A 88 2.47 1.76 13.33
N HIS A 89 3.19 1.70 14.45
CA HIS A 89 2.85 0.76 15.50
C HIS A 89 1.49 1.18 16.08
N GLY A 90 0.42 0.55 15.59
CA GLY A 90 -0.90 0.65 16.18
C GLY A 90 -0.87 0.08 17.60
N ASN A 91 -0.63 0.95 18.58
CA ASN A 91 -0.74 0.57 19.97
C ASN A 91 -2.23 0.38 20.28
N ARG A 92 -2.69 -0.89 20.30
CA ARG A 92 -4.01 -1.24 20.82
C ARG A 92 -4.00 -0.94 22.32
N ILE A 93 -4.57 0.19 22.70
CA ILE A 93 -4.97 0.42 24.09
C ILE A 93 -6.14 -0.53 24.37
N ARG A 94 -5.92 -1.41 25.35
CA ARG A 94 -6.85 -2.42 25.82
C ARG A 94 -7.91 -1.81 26.74
#